data_AF-I0QL78-F1
#
_entry.id   AF-I0QL78-F1
#
_cell.length_a   1.000
_cell.length_b   1.000
_cell.length_c   1.000
_cell.angle_alpha   90.00
_cell.angle_beta   90.00
_cell.angle_gamma   90.00
#
_symmetry.space_group_name_H-M   'P 1'
#
loop_
_entity.id
_entity.type
_entity.pdbx_description
1 polymer ?
#
loop_
_entity_poly.entity_id
_entity_poly.type
_entity_poly.pdbx_seq_one_letter_code
_entity_poly.pdbx_strand_id
1 'polypeptide(L)'
;MIFDNTSVIDSFVPRSFPDTVEVRRMLSRTHKESQLFIVTLKSDLNLAADTTVVKPFAEIVIRGEKLRFTVQPKNQYPDLSVSNDVLISIENSVAKFMEDTFATQVYSNDIRSKESFKECHRL
;
A
#
# COMPACT_ATOMS: atom_id res chain seq x y z
N MET A 1 19.17 18.52 -4.40
CA MET A 1 19.12 17.05 -4.51
C MET A 1 18.11 16.57 -3.49
N ILE A 2 16.96 16.04 -3.91
CA ILE A 2 15.96 15.50 -2.99
C ILE A 2 16.54 14.18 -2.47
N PHE A 3 16.83 14.10 -1.17
CA PHE A 3 17.23 12.85 -0.55
C PHE A 3 16.00 11.97 -0.43
N ASP A 4 15.86 11.02 -1.35
CA ASP A 4 14.83 10.02 -1.25
C ASP A 4 15.24 8.99 -0.17
N ASN A 5 14.60 9.07 1.01
CA ASN A 5 14.77 8.11 2.09
C ASN A 5 13.85 6.88 1.90
N THR A 6 13.41 6.63 0.67
CA THR A 6 12.59 5.48 0.31
C THR A 6 13.21 4.66 -0.81
N SER A 7 12.77 3.41 -0.95
CA SER A 7 13.10 2.57 -2.10
C SER A 7 11.87 1.81 -2.55
N VAL A 8 11.72 1.61 -3.86
CA VAL A 8 10.62 0.86 -4.46
C VAL A 8 10.78 -0.62 -4.11
N ILE A 9 9.73 -1.22 -3.54
CA ILE A 9 9.64 -2.66 -3.29
C ILE A 9 8.78 -3.37 -4.33
N ASP A 10 7.83 -2.65 -4.95
CA ASP A 10 7.01 -3.15 -6.04
C ASP A 10 6.43 -2.00 -6.88
N SER A 11 6.09 -2.29 -8.13
CA SER A 11 5.50 -1.33 -9.05
C SER A 11 4.57 -2.03 -10.04
N PHE A 12 3.38 -1.47 -10.25
CA PHE A 12 2.38 -2.02 -11.16
C PHE A 12 1.46 -0.95 -11.74
N VAL A 13 0.81 -1.26 -12.85
CA VAL A 13 -0.17 -0.38 -13.52
C VAL A 13 -1.57 -0.98 -13.32
N PRO A 14 -2.46 -0.32 -12.56
CA PRO A 14 -3.84 -0.77 -12.40
C PRO A 14 -4.66 -0.72 -13.68
N ARG A 15 -5.70 -1.56 -13.75
CA ARG A 15 -6.69 -1.49 -14.84
C ARG A 15 -7.65 -0.30 -14.70
N SER A 16 -7.82 0.22 -13.48
CA SER A 16 -8.84 1.23 -13.19
C SER A 16 -8.42 2.67 -13.49
N PHE A 17 -7.12 2.94 -13.66
CA PHE A 17 -6.59 4.23 -14.09
C PHE A 17 -5.21 4.07 -14.75
N PRO A 18 -4.85 4.91 -15.75
CA PRO A 18 -3.63 4.78 -16.53
C PRO A 18 -2.42 5.43 -15.83
N ASP A 19 -2.09 4.99 -14.62
CA ASP A 19 -0.92 5.47 -13.88
C ASP A 19 -0.16 4.30 -13.25
N THR A 20 1.11 4.51 -12.94
CA THR A 20 1.96 3.53 -12.25
C THR A 20 1.89 3.76 -10.75
N VAL A 21 1.47 2.74 -10.03
CA VAL A 21 1.53 2.69 -8.56
C VAL A 21 2.91 2.16 -8.17
N GLU A 22 3.60 2.88 -7.28
CA GLU A 22 4.86 2.44 -6.68
C GLU A 22 4.67 2.26 -5.18
N VAL A 23 4.96 1.06 -4.68
CA VAL A 23 4.98 0.75 -3.25
C VAL A 23 6.41 0.92 -2.76
N ARG A 24 6.63 1.80 -1.80
CA ARG A 24 7.97 2.22 -1.35
C ARG A 24 8.16 1.95 0.13
N ARG A 25 9.29 1.35 0.52
CA ARG A 25 9.71 1.21 1.92
C ARG A 25 10.49 2.43 2.37
N MET A 26 10.46 2.76 3.66
CA MET A 26 11.44 3.67 4.25
C MET A 26 12.80 2.98 4.46
N LEU A 27 13.89 3.63 4.05
CA LEU A 27 15.25 3.10 4.24
C LEU A 27 15.69 3.16 5.70
N SER A 28 15.26 4.19 6.44
CA SER A 28 15.58 4.36 7.87
C SER A 28 14.87 3.38 8.81
N ARG A 29 13.90 2.59 8.33
CA ARG A 29 13.15 1.61 9.13
C ARG A 29 13.74 0.21 8.92
N THR A 30 14.58 -0.24 9.84
CA THR A 30 15.29 -1.53 9.77
C THR A 30 14.65 -2.63 10.61
N HIS A 31 13.76 -2.30 11.54
CA HIS A 31 13.08 -3.26 12.42
C HIS A 31 11.67 -3.58 11.93
N LYS A 32 11.27 -4.85 11.97
CA LYS A 32 9.98 -5.34 11.43
C LYS A 32 8.75 -4.66 12.05
N GLU A 33 8.81 -4.27 13.32
CA GLU A 33 7.72 -3.63 14.06
C GLU A 33 7.57 -2.14 13.74
N SER A 34 8.53 -1.57 13.02
CA SER A 34 8.61 -0.13 12.73
C SER A 34 8.42 0.20 11.25
N GLN A 35 8.00 -0.78 10.45
CA GLN A 35 7.86 -0.62 9.00
C GLN A 35 6.72 0.33 8.65
N LEU A 36 7.05 1.31 7.81
CA LEU A 36 6.14 2.26 7.18
C LEU A 36 6.40 2.21 5.68
N PHE A 37 5.31 2.09 4.92
CA PHE A 37 5.33 2.10 3.46
C PHE A 37 4.55 3.30 2.96
N ILE A 38 5.08 3.92 1.92
CA ILE A 38 4.46 5.02 1.21
C ILE A 38 4.15 4.51 -0.19
N VAL A 39 2.93 4.70 -0.64
CA VAL A 39 2.51 4.38 -2.00
C VAL A 39 2.36 5.68 -2.75
N THR A 40 2.92 5.76 -3.95
CA THR A 40 2.89 6.96 -4.79
C THR A 40 2.40 6.62 -6.19
N LEU A 41 1.83 7.63 -6.88
CA LEU A 41 1.64 7.57 -8.31
C LEU A 41 2.86 8.16 -9.02
N LYS A 42 3.26 7.58 -10.15
CA LYS A 42 4.42 8.06 -10.90
C LYS A 42 4.19 9.44 -11.49
N SER A 43 2.95 9.78 -11.85
CA SER A 43 2.60 11.15 -12.26
C SER A 43 2.86 12.18 -11.15
N ASP A 44 2.53 11.86 -9.90
CA ASP A 44 2.77 12.74 -8.74
C ASP A 44 4.26 12.93 -8.45
N LEU A 45 5.08 11.89 -8.63
CA LEU A 45 6.53 12.01 -8.51
C LEU A 45 7.11 12.95 -9.57
N ASN A 46 6.59 12.90 -10.80
CA ASN A 46 7.01 13.80 -11.86
C ASN A 46 6.59 15.25 -11.57
N LEU A 47 5.38 15.47 -11.06
CA LEU A 47 4.90 16.79 -10.64
C LEU A 47 5.71 17.36 -9.45
N ALA A 48 6.14 16.50 -8.54
CA ALA A 48 6.93 16.90 -7.37
C ALA A 48 8.34 17.42 -7.71
N ALA A 49 8.83 17.20 -8.94
CA ALA A 49 10.05 17.84 -9.42
C ALA A 49 9.95 19.37 -9.36
N ASP A 50 8.74 19.90 -9.53
CA ASP A 50 8.47 21.34 -9.52
C ASP A 50 7.98 21.85 -8.16
N THR A 51 7.28 21.01 -7.37
CA THR A 51 6.63 21.43 -6.12
C THR A 51 7.35 21.02 -4.84
N THR A 52 8.36 20.16 -4.91
CA THR A 52 9.11 19.55 -3.78
C THR A 52 8.26 18.71 -2.81
N VAL A 53 6.97 18.52 -3.09
CA VAL A 53 6.03 17.79 -2.25
C VAL A 53 5.36 16.70 -3.08
N VAL A 54 5.45 15.45 -2.61
CA VAL A 54 4.74 14.32 -3.19
C VAL A 54 3.49 14.06 -2.35
N LYS A 55 2.32 14.06 -3.00
CA LYS A 55 1.09 13.61 -2.36
C LYS A 55 1.08 12.07 -2.32
N PRO A 56 0.95 11.44 -1.15
CA PRO A 56 0.92 10.00 -1.07
C PRO A 56 -0.40 9.47 -1.63
N PHE A 57 -0.33 8.46 -2.48
CA PHE A 57 -1.47 7.67 -2.91
C PHE A 57 -2.06 6.89 -1.73
N ALA A 58 -1.20 6.24 -0.96
CA ALA A 58 -1.57 5.57 0.28
C ALA A 58 -0.39 5.55 1.25
N GLU A 59 -0.67 5.30 2.52
CA GLU A 59 0.36 5.04 3.53
C GLU A 59 -0.05 3.84 4.36
N ILE A 60 0.92 2.97 4.66
CA ILE A 60 0.68 1.70 5.34
C ILE A 60 1.69 1.51 6.46
N VAL A 61 1.18 1.14 7.64
CA VAL A 61 2.00 0.77 8.80
C VAL A 61 1.83 -0.69 9.15
N ILE A 62 2.92 -1.32 9.60
CA ILE A 62 2.87 -2.65 10.21
C ILE A 62 2.78 -2.49 11.72
N ARG A 63 1.79 -3.14 12.34
CA ARG A 63 1.64 -3.21 13.80
C ARG A 63 1.48 -4.66 14.23
N GLY A 64 2.55 -5.26 14.74
CA GLY A 64 2.63 -6.70 14.94
C GLY A 64 2.50 -7.41 13.58
N GLU A 65 1.55 -8.32 13.46
CA GLU A 65 1.28 -9.07 12.23
C GLU A 65 0.17 -8.43 11.36
N LYS A 66 -0.17 -7.17 11.64
CA LYS A 66 -1.28 -6.48 10.97
C LYS A 66 -0.78 -5.37 10.08
N LEU A 67 -1.23 -5.39 8.83
CA LEU A 67 -1.10 -4.31 7.86
C LEU A 67 -2.27 -3.34 8.03
N ARG A 68 -2.00 -2.03 8.12
CA ARG A 68 -3.04 -1.00 8.22
C ARG A 68 -2.73 0.21 7.34
N PHE A 69 -3.72 0.62 6.54
CA PHE A 69 -3.69 1.91 5.86
C PHE A 69 -3.88 3.05 6.86
N THR A 70 -2.89 3.95 6.97
CA THR A 70 -3.02 5.24 7.69
C THR A 70 -3.56 6.33 6.77
N VAL A 71 -3.26 6.24 5.48
CA VAL A 71 -3.83 7.07 4.42
C VAL A 71 -4.46 6.17 3.37
N GLN A 72 -5.75 6.36 3.11
CA GLN A 72 -6.47 5.63 2.07
C GLN A 72 -6.51 6.41 0.76
N PRO A 73 -6.33 5.75 -0.39
CA PRO A 73 -6.41 6.38 -1.71
C PRO A 73 -7.68 7.20 -1.94
N LYS A 74 -8.83 6.67 -1.55
CA LYS A 74 -10.14 7.35 -1.74
C LYS A 74 -10.23 8.72 -1.06
N ASN A 75 -9.47 8.94 0.02
CA ASN A 75 -9.45 10.21 0.74
C ASN A 75 -8.53 11.22 0.07
N GLN A 76 -7.49 10.74 -0.60
CA GLN A 76 -6.50 11.57 -1.28
C GLN A 76 -6.92 11.88 -2.73
N TYR A 77 -7.51 10.91 -3.42
CA TYR A 77 -7.90 10.99 -4.83
C TYR A 77 -9.38 10.61 -4.96
N PRO A 78 -10.31 11.48 -4.51
CA PRO A 78 -11.75 11.18 -4.56
C PRO A 78 -12.26 11.02 -6.00
N ASP A 79 -11.61 11.68 -6.96
CA ASP A 79 -11.98 11.64 -8.38
C ASP A 79 -11.38 10.44 -9.12
N LEU A 80 -10.46 9.71 -8.48
CA LEU A 80 -9.83 8.54 -9.08
C LEU A 80 -10.63 7.28 -8.74
N SER A 81 -11.00 6.52 -9.76
CA SER A 81 -11.65 5.23 -9.57
C SER A 81 -10.63 4.19 -9.06
N VAL A 82 -10.48 4.10 -7.74
CA VAL A 82 -9.61 3.11 -7.09
C VAL A 82 -10.40 1.83 -6.84
N SER A 83 -10.12 0.79 -7.62
CA SER A 83 -10.74 -0.51 -7.44
C SER A 83 -10.12 -1.27 -6.25
N ASN A 84 -10.86 -2.23 -5.71
CA ASN A 84 -10.37 -3.10 -4.64
C ASN A 84 -9.14 -3.92 -5.06
N ASP A 85 -9.00 -4.24 -6.34
CA ASP A 85 -7.83 -4.93 -6.90
C ASP A 85 -6.54 -4.13 -6.66
N VAL A 86 -6.60 -2.80 -6.70
CA VAL A 86 -5.43 -1.93 -6.42
C VAL A 86 -5.01 -2.06 -4.97
N LEU A 87 -5.98 -2.03 -4.04
CA LEU A 87 -5.71 -2.18 -2.61
C LEU A 87 -5.11 -3.56 -2.31
N ILE A 88 -5.69 -4.63 -2.87
CA ILE A 88 -5.15 -5.99 -2.74
C ILE A 88 -3.73 -6.09 -3.29
N SER A 89 -3.46 -5.46 -4.44
CA SER A 89 -2.12 -5.48 -5.04
C SER A 89 -1.10 -4.81 -4.11
N ILE A 90 -1.44 -3.65 -3.53
CA ILE A 90 -0.60 -2.97 -2.54
C ILE A 90 -0.36 -3.86 -1.31
N GLU A 91 -1.42 -4.47 -0.76
CA GLU A 91 -1.32 -5.36 0.40
C GLU A 91 -0.41 -6.56 0.12
N ASN A 92 -0.54 -7.18 -1.06
CA ASN A 92 0.30 -8.30 -1.48
C ASN A 92 1.77 -7.89 -1.62
N SER A 93 2.05 -6.72 -2.21
CA SER A 93 3.42 -6.20 -2.33
C SER A 93 4.06 -6.04 -0.95
N VAL A 94 3.34 -5.45 0.01
CA VAL A 94 3.83 -5.25 1.38
C VAL A 94 3.98 -6.59 2.11
N ALA A 95 2.99 -7.48 2.00
CA ALA A 95 3.03 -8.78 2.66
C ALA A 95 4.21 -9.62 2.18
N LYS A 96 4.42 -9.69 0.86
CA LYS A 96 5.56 -10.38 0.26
C LYS A 96 6.89 -9.79 0.75
N PHE A 97 7.02 -8.46 0.77
CA PHE A 97 8.24 -7.83 1.27
C PHE A 97 8.52 -8.15 2.75
N MET A 98 7.49 -8.16 3.60
CA MET A 98 7.63 -8.50 5.02
C MET A 98 8.02 -9.96 5.23
N GLU A 99 7.50 -10.86 4.42
CA GLU A 99 7.87 -12.27 4.41
C GLU A 99 9.32 -12.46 3.96
N ASP A 100 9.68 -11.92 2.79
CA ASP A 100 11.01 -12.08 2.19
C ASP A 100 12.12 -11.43 3.03
N THR A 101 11.84 -10.29 3.68
CA THR A 101 12.87 -9.49 4.39
C THR A 101 12.96 -9.82 5.88
N PHE A 102 11.83 -10.13 6.52
CA PHE A 102 11.74 -10.27 7.97
C PHE A 102 11.19 -11.62 8.43
N ALA A 103 10.94 -12.56 7.51
CA ALA A 103 10.29 -13.85 7.80
C ALA A 103 9.00 -13.65 8.62
N THR A 104 8.25 -12.59 8.32
CA THR A 104 7.06 -12.18 9.08
C THR A 104 5.85 -12.19 8.18
N GLN A 105 4.89 -13.05 8.50
CA GLN A 105 3.60 -13.08 7.83
C GLN A 105 2.73 -11.93 8.36
N VAL A 106 2.22 -11.08 7.47
CA VAL A 106 1.33 -9.97 7.81
C VAL A 106 0.01 -10.11 7.08
N TYR A 107 -1.07 -9.71 7.73
CA TYR A 107 -2.43 -9.83 7.21
C TYR A 107 -3.10 -8.46 7.18
N SER A 108 -3.91 -8.22 6.14
CA SER A 108 -4.82 -7.08 6.14
C SER A 108 -6.02 -7.33 7.04
N ASN A 109 -6.50 -6.28 7.69
CA ASN A 109 -7.66 -6.38 8.57
C ASN A 109 -8.97 -6.68 7.80
N ASP A 110 -9.04 -6.40 6.50
CA ASP A 110 -10.27 -6.50 5.72
C ASP A 110 -10.67 -7.95 5.36
N ILE A 111 -9.74 -8.91 5.41
CA ILE A 111 -10.02 -10.30 5.04
C ILE A 111 -10.90 -11.02 6.08
N ARG A 112 -10.93 -10.56 7.34
CA ARG A 112 -11.72 -11.24 8.39
C ARG A 112 -13.24 -10.98 8.30
N SER A 113 -13.71 -10.16 7.35
CA SER A 113 -15.14 -9.87 7.16
C SER A 113 -15.80 -10.63 6.01
N LYS A 114 -15.09 -11.51 5.29
CA LYS A 114 -15.65 -12.29 4.16
C LYS A 114 -15.60 -13.82 4.29
N GLU A 115 -15.22 -14.36 5.44
CA GLU A 115 -15.45 -15.78 5.80
C GLU A 115 -16.70 -15.98 6.69
N SER A 116 -17.79 -15.29 6.40
CA SER A 116 -19.10 -15.57 7.06
C SER A 116 -20.26 -15.67 6.08
N PHE A 117 -19.99 -15.90 4.80
CA PHE A 117 -21.01 -16.32 3.85
C PHE A 117 -20.79 -17.77 3.46
N LYS A 118 -21.31 -18.67 4.30
CA LYS A 118 -22.09 -19.87 3.93
C LYS A 118 -22.24 -20.77 5.17
N GLU A 119 -23.27 -20.51 5.97
CA GLU A 119 -24.26 -21.53 6.29
C GLU A 119 -25.47 -20.89 7.00
N CYS A 120 -26.45 -20.50 6.19
CA CYS A 120 -27.84 -20.52 6.61
C CYS A 120 -28.68 -20.62 5.34
N HIS A 121 -28.96 -21.84 4.92
CA HIS A 121 -30.19 -22.13 4.18
C HIS A 121 -30.92 -23.19 4.98
N ARG A 122 -32.03 -22.73 5.57
CA ARG A 122 -33.10 -23.55 6.13
C ARG A 122 -33.48 -24.66 5.15
N LEU A 123 -33.55 -25.89 5.65
CA LEU A 123 -34.75 -26.73 5.57
C LEU A 123 -34.89 -27.46 6.91
#